data_AF-A0A942KPQ5-F1
#
_entry.id   AF-A0A942KPQ5-F1
#
_cell.length_a   1.000
_cell.length_b   1.000
_cell.length_c   1.000
_cell.angle_alpha   90.00
_cell.angle_beta   90.00
_cell.angle_gamma   90.00
#
_symmetry.space_group_name_H-M   'P 1'
#
loop_
_entity.id
_entity.type
_entity.pdbx_description
1 polymer ?
#
loop_
_entity_poly.entity_id
_entity_poly.type
_entity_poly.pdbx_seq_one_letter_code
_entity_poly.pdbx_strand_id
1 'polypeptide(L)'
;MTRAEMEMQINLLENGDQFFDLLKAVMREWQGSPWPHERARADFARQLFIKGLDIQKEGLEKAKARAERGFNTLLDQRMVRELEQKMSYWEKKLDELATNQG
;
A
#
# COMPACT_ATOMS: atom_id res chain seq x y z
N MET A 1 21.32 -15.83 -23.73
CA MET A 1 19.93 -16.05 -23.28
C MET A 1 19.46 -14.78 -22.61
N THR A 2 18.56 -14.04 -23.23
CA THR A 2 17.84 -12.95 -22.55
C THR A 2 16.98 -13.59 -21.47
N ARG A 3 17.27 -13.28 -20.21
CA ARG A 3 16.47 -13.69 -19.06
C ARG A 3 15.07 -13.15 -19.32
N ALA A 4 14.08 -14.01 -19.55
CA ALA A 4 12.70 -13.58 -19.65
C ALA A 4 12.37 -12.87 -18.33
N GLU A 5 12.11 -11.57 -18.38
CA GLU A 5 11.72 -10.79 -17.23
C GLU A 5 10.29 -11.23 -16.87
N MET A 6 10.17 -11.95 -15.75
CA MET A 6 8.86 -12.33 -15.22
C MET A 6 8.30 -11.12 -14.46
N GLU A 7 7.25 -10.53 -15.00
CA GLU A 7 6.51 -9.45 -14.35
C GLU A 7 5.27 -9.99 -13.64
N MET A 8 5.03 -9.51 -12.41
CA MET A 8 3.81 -9.75 -11.65
C MET A 8 3.20 -8.40 -11.31
N GLN A 9 1.89 -8.24 -11.57
CA GLN A 9 1.14 -7.04 -11.25
C GLN A 9 0.10 -7.34 -10.18
N ILE A 10 -0.04 -6.44 -9.22
CA ILE A 10 -1.06 -6.50 -8.17
C ILE A 10 -1.99 -5.31 -8.35
N ASN A 11 -3.29 -5.58 -8.51
CA ASN A 11 -4.30 -4.54 -8.50
C ASN A 11 -4.56 -4.09 -7.06
N LEU A 12 -4.02 -2.92 -6.67
CA LEU A 12 -4.18 -2.37 -5.31
C LEU A 12 -5.59 -1.88 -4.98
N LEU A 13 -6.47 -1.70 -5.98
CA LEU A 13 -7.87 -1.37 -5.74
C LEU A 13 -8.63 -2.59 -5.20
N GLU A 14 -8.38 -3.76 -5.79
CA GLU A 14 -9.06 -5.01 -5.48
C GLU A 14 -8.36 -5.80 -4.37
N ASN A 15 -7.03 -5.84 -4.40
CA ASN A 15 -6.20 -6.69 -3.56
C ASN A 15 -5.31 -5.91 -2.59
N GLY A 16 -5.49 -4.59 -2.51
CA GLY A 16 -4.63 -3.72 -1.69
C GLY A 16 -4.65 -4.12 -0.22
N ASP A 17 -5.82 -4.45 0.32
CA ASP A 17 -5.95 -4.80 1.73
C ASP A 17 -5.17 -6.09 2.09
N GLN A 18 -5.29 -7.13 1.27
CA GLN A 18 -4.51 -8.37 1.47
C GLN A 18 -3.01 -8.12 1.26
N PHE A 19 -2.64 -7.33 0.26
CA PHE A 19 -1.25 -6.99 -0.02
C PHE A 19 -0.61 -6.28 1.17
N PHE A 20 -1.24 -5.22 1.69
CA PHE A 20 -0.71 -4.49 2.84
C PHE A 20 -0.71 -5.32 4.11
N ASP A 21 -1.71 -6.17 4.34
CA ASP A 21 -1.71 -7.02 5.53
C ASP A 21 -0.58 -8.06 5.50
N LEU A 22 -0.27 -8.64 4.33
CA LEU A 22 0.89 -9.52 4.15
C LEU A 22 2.20 -8.80 4.45
N LEU A 23 2.39 -7.60 3.90
CA LEU A 23 3.59 -6.80 4.17
C LEU A 23 3.71 -6.43 5.65
N LYS A 24 2.59 -6.09 6.28
CA LYS A 24 2.52 -5.80 7.73
C LYS A 24 2.88 -7.02 8.57
N ALA A 25 2.40 -8.22 8.21
CA ALA A 25 2.76 -9.45 8.91
C ALA A 25 4.27 -9.72 8.82
N VAL A 26 4.84 -9.57 7.62
CA VAL A 26 6.29 -9.68 7.37
C VAL A 26 7.09 -8.70 8.21
N MET A 27 6.68 -7.43 8.25
CA MET A 27 7.35 -6.41 9.06
C MET A 27 7.30 -6.74 10.55
N ARG A 28 6.13 -7.15 11.07
CA ARG A 28 5.98 -7.50 12.50
C ARG A 28 6.86 -8.67 12.92
N GLU A 29 6.94 -9.70 12.07
CA GLU A 29 7.69 -10.91 12.36
C GLU A 29 9.20 -10.65 12.37
N TRP A 30 9.71 -9.96 11.34
CA TRP A 30 11.14 -9.97 11.05
C TRP A 30 11.89 -8.70 11.43
N GLN A 31 11.20 -7.59 11.76
CA GLN A 31 11.88 -6.32 12.08
C GLN A 31 12.80 -6.42 13.29
N GLY A 32 12.42 -7.19 14.32
CA GLY A 32 13.20 -7.40 15.54
C GLY A 32 14.08 -8.64 15.51
N SER A 33 14.16 -9.31 14.37
CA SER A 33 14.89 -10.58 14.27
C SER A 33 16.38 -10.39 14.58
N PRO A 34 17.03 -11.34 15.29
CA PRO A 34 18.47 -11.34 15.42
C PRO A 34 19.19 -11.54 14.08
N TRP A 35 18.50 -12.04 13.05
CA TRP A 35 19.11 -12.49 11.80
C TRP A 35 19.09 -11.36 10.75
N PRO A 36 20.25 -10.94 10.20
CA PRO A 36 20.30 -9.78 9.31
C PRO A 36 19.45 -9.89 8.05
N HIS A 37 19.32 -11.08 7.47
CA HIS A 37 18.54 -11.29 6.26
C HIS A 37 17.02 -11.22 6.51
N GLU A 38 16.56 -11.49 7.72
CA GLU A 38 15.15 -11.32 8.09
C GLU A 38 14.83 -9.84 8.24
N ARG A 39 15.69 -9.07 8.92
CA ARG A 39 15.55 -7.60 8.98
C ARG A 39 15.54 -6.99 7.58
N ALA A 40 16.41 -7.44 6.67
CA ALA A 40 16.41 -6.98 5.29
C ALA A 40 15.09 -7.28 4.55
N ARG A 41 14.42 -8.40 4.85
CA ARG A 41 13.08 -8.70 4.30
C ARG A 41 12.02 -7.76 4.87
N ALA A 42 12.08 -7.43 6.17
CA ALA A 42 11.20 -6.45 6.79
C ALA A 42 11.38 -5.06 6.17
N ASP A 43 12.62 -4.63 5.93
CA ASP A 43 12.93 -3.37 5.25
C ASP A 43 12.40 -3.34 3.82
N PHE A 44 12.56 -4.44 3.08
CA PHE A 44 12.01 -4.57 1.74
C PHE A 44 10.47 -4.51 1.75
N ALA A 45 9.83 -5.20 2.70
CA ALA A 45 8.38 -5.13 2.86
C ALA A 45 7.90 -3.71 3.18
N ARG A 46 8.63 -2.97 4.02
CA ARG A 46 8.35 -1.55 4.30
C ARG A 46 8.44 -0.70 3.04
N GLN A 47 9.47 -0.88 2.21
CA GLN A 47 9.61 -0.15 0.95
C GLN A 47 8.45 -0.44 -0.01
N LEU A 48 8.03 -1.70 -0.13
CA LEU A 48 6.86 -2.07 -0.93
C LEU A 48 5.57 -1.47 -0.37
N PHE A 49 5.44 -1.39 0.95
CA PHE A 49 4.28 -0.79 1.61
C PHE A 49 4.18 0.70 1.26
N ILE A 50 5.27 1.45 1.43
CA ILE A 50 5.33 2.89 1.10
C ILE A 50 5.01 3.10 -0.38
N LYS A 51 5.65 2.34 -1.26
CA LYS A 51 5.40 2.43 -2.71
C LYS A 51 3.93 2.12 -3.06
N GLY A 52 3.33 1.15 -2.39
CA GLY A 52 1.92 0.82 -2.56
C GLY A 52 1.00 1.98 -2.15
N LEU A 53 1.30 2.65 -1.03
CA LEU A 53 0.56 3.84 -0.59
C LEU A 53 0.70 4.99 -1.58
N ASP A 54 1.92 5.24 -2.10
CA ASP A 54 2.16 6.29 -3.09
C ASP A 54 1.33 6.04 -4.36
N ILE A 55 1.27 4.80 -4.85
CA ILE A 55 0.45 4.42 -6.01
C ILE A 55 -1.05 4.62 -5.72
N GLN A 56 -1.52 4.25 -4.52
CA GLN A 56 -2.91 4.49 -4.13
C GLN A 56 -3.24 5.98 -4.08
N LYS A 57 -2.33 6.80 -3.55
CA LYS A 57 -2.47 8.26 -3.50
C LYS A 57 -2.56 8.86 -4.90
N GLU A 58 -1.67 8.46 -5.82
CA GLU A 58 -1.77 8.88 -7.22
C GLU A 58 -3.09 8.45 -7.87
N GLY A 59 -3.56 7.23 -7.58
CA GLY A 59 -4.84 6.72 -8.06
C GLY A 59 -6.02 7.53 -7.53
N LEU A 60 -5.99 7.89 -6.25
CA LEU A 60 -6.99 8.72 -5.60
C LEU A 60 -7.03 10.13 -6.20
N GLU A 61 -5.89 10.79 -6.39
CA GLU A 61 -5.84 12.13 -7.00
C GLU A 61 -6.38 12.12 -8.44
N LYS A 62 -6.11 11.06 -9.21
CA LYS A 62 -6.72 10.87 -10.54
C LYS A 62 -8.23 10.68 -10.45
N ALA A 63 -8.73 9.92 -9.46
CA ALA A 63 -10.16 9.73 -9.24
C ALA A 63 -10.86 11.03 -8.83
N LYS A 64 -10.24 11.84 -7.95
CA LYS A 64 -10.71 13.17 -7.56
C LYS A 64 -10.80 14.13 -8.75
N ALA A 65 -9.71 14.24 -9.51
CA ALA A 65 -9.68 15.09 -10.71
C ALA A 65 -10.74 14.68 -11.75
N ARG A 66 -11.04 13.38 -11.86
CA ARG A 66 -12.12 12.87 -12.71
C ARG A 66 -13.51 13.23 -12.17
N ALA A 67 -13.73 13.11 -10.87
CA ALA A 67 -15.00 13.47 -10.23
C ALA A 67 -15.29 14.98 -10.33
N GLU A 68 -14.24 15.82 -10.31
CA GLU A 68 -14.35 17.28 -10.47
C GLU A 68 -14.62 17.72 -11.92
N ARG A 69 -14.04 17.00 -12.91
CA ARG A 69 -14.15 17.36 -14.35
C ARG A 69 -15.29 16.64 -15.09
N GLY A 70 -15.82 15.55 -14.54
CA GLY A 70 -16.86 14.72 -15.16
C GLY A 70 -18.26 14.93 -14.57
N PHE A 71 -19.19 14.05 -14.93
CA PHE A 71 -20.47 13.92 -14.21
C PHE A 71 -20.15 13.46 -12.79
N ASN A 72 -20.18 14.38 -11.83
CA ASN A 72 -19.95 14.18 -10.41
C ASN A 72 -21.06 13.28 -9.81
N THR A 73 -21.04 11.99 -10.15
CA THR A 73 -22.07 11.06 -9.70
C THR A 73 -21.87 10.71 -8.23
N LEU A 74 -22.96 10.35 -7.55
CA LEU A 74 -22.89 9.85 -6.17
C LEU A 74 -21.97 8.62 -6.03
N LEU A 75 -21.81 7.85 -7.11
CA LEU A 75 -20.92 6.68 -7.17
C LEU A 75 -19.45 7.10 -7.14
N ASP A 76 -19.07 8.10 -7.95
CA ASP A 76 -17.70 8.62 -7.98
C ASP A 76 -17.29 9.20 -6.62
N GLN A 77 -18.19 9.97 -6.00
CA GLN A 77 -17.96 10.51 -4.65
C GLN A 77 -17.85 9.43 -3.57
N ARG A 78 -18.58 8.32 -3.71
CA ARG A 78 -18.47 7.18 -2.79
C ARG A 78 -17.13 6.48 -2.96
N MET A 79 -16.71 6.23 -4.20
CA MET A 79 -15.44 5.57 -4.49
C MET A 79 -14.24 6.39 -4.00
N VAL A 80 -14.26 7.71 -4.17
CA VAL A 80 -13.22 8.61 -3.62
C VAL A 80 -13.15 8.49 -2.09
N ARG A 81 -14.30 8.53 -1.40
CA ARG A 81 -14.34 8.40 0.07
C ARG A 81 -13.86 7.05 0.57
N GLU A 82 -14.22 5.96 -0.10
CA GLU A 82 -13.76 4.62 0.25
C GLU A 82 -12.24 4.49 0.10
N LEU A 83 -11.68 5.03 -0.99
CA LEU A 83 -10.24 5.07 -1.21
C LEU A 83 -9.50 5.91 -0.16
N GLU A 84 -10.03 7.08 0.19
CA GLU A 84 -9.48 7.94 1.26
C GLU A 84 -9.45 7.21 2.61
N GLN A 85 -10.53 6.52 2.96
CA GLN A 85 -10.61 5.76 4.21
C GLN A 85 -9.60 4.61 4.25
N LYS A 86 -9.49 3.84 3.16
CA LYS A 86 -8.51 2.75 3.06
C LYS A 86 -7.08 3.27 3.15
N MET A 87 -6.77 4.34 2.43
CA MET A 87 -5.44 4.95 2.46
C MET A 87 -5.08 5.43 3.86
N SER A 88 -5.98 6.19 4.52
CA SER A 88 -5.77 6.68 5.89
C SER A 88 -5.60 5.54 6.90
N TYR A 89 -6.36 4.45 6.74
CA TYR A 89 -6.20 3.27 7.58
C TYR A 89 -4.79 2.67 7.44
N TRP A 90 -4.30 2.48 6.22
CA TRP A 90 -3.00 1.86 5.98
C TRP A 90 -1.81 2.77 6.29
N GLU A 91 -1.92 4.08 6.06
CA GLU A 91 -0.94 5.08 6.54
C GLU A 91 -0.79 5.00 8.06
N LYS A 92 -1.91 5.00 8.80
CA LYS A 92 -1.89 4.84 10.25
C LYS A 92 -1.25 3.51 10.68
N LYS A 93 -1.50 2.42 9.95
CA LYS A 93 -0.86 1.12 10.24
C LYS A 93 0.64 1.12 10.00
N LEU A 94 1.12 1.85 8.99
CA LEU A 94 2.55 2.03 8.78
C LEU A 94 3.19 2.83 9.94
N ASP A 95 2.53 3.91 10.39
CA ASP A 95 2.99 4.71 11.53
C ASP A 95 3.02 3.92 12.84
N GLU A 96 2.02 3.09 13.10
CA GLU A 96 2.00 2.17 14.24
C GLU A 96 3.22 1.22 14.22
N LEU A 97 3.63 0.74 13.06
CA LEU A 97 4.82 -0.12 12.91
C LEU A 97 6.13 0.65 13.11
N ALA A 98 6.15 1.95 12.82
CA ALA A 98 7.29 2.82 13.11
C ALA A 98 7.36 3.25 14.58
N THR A 99 6.22 3.38 15.25
CA THR A 99 6.14 3.85 16.65
C THR A 99 6.38 2.74 17.68
N ASN A 100 6.05 1.47 17.34
CA ASN A 100 6.38 0.30 18.16
C ASN A 100 7.90 -0.04 18.16
N GLN A 101 8.76 0.95 17.92
CA GLN A 101 10.23 0.87 17.90
C GLN A 101 10.87 1.37 19.21
N GLY A 102 10.09 1.47 20.29
CA GLY A 102 10.54 1.84 21.63
C GLY A 102 10.55 0.66 22.58
#